data_AF-A0A1Y2D914-F1
#
_entry.id   AF-A0A1Y2D914-F1
#
_cell.length_a   1.000
_cell.length_b   1.000
_cell.length_c   1.000
_cell.angle_alpha   90.00
_cell.angle_beta   90.00
_cell.angle_gamma   90.00
#
_symmetry.space_group_name_H-M   'P 1'
#
loop_
_entity.id
_entity.type
_entity.pdbx_description
1 polymer ?
#
loop_
_entity_poly.entity_id
_entity_poly.type
_entity_poly.pdbx_seq_one_letter_code
_entity_poly.pdbx_strand_id
1 'polypeptide(L)'
;MRDVLLHRDRTTEYSLSTWGQVHLEEWSNATGHSWRKWVDIYPQWTGQYEWSWGVMPILNDASCFWDSTNFWSHRDWGLLEISNGEPMLEDSYSHLAFWAAIKSPLVIGTKLEGIKREILEILMNRKLITFN
;
A
#
# COMPACT_ATOMS: atom_id res chain seq x y z
N MET A 1 3.05 20.07 9.02
CA MET A 1 1.80 19.91 8.24
C MET A 1 0.66 19.37 9.11
N ARG A 2 0.84 18.26 9.85
CA ARG A 2 -0.16 17.72 10.81
C ARG A 2 -0.88 18.80 11.61
N ASP A 3 -0.14 19.65 12.31
CA ASP A 3 -0.73 20.65 13.21
C ASP A 3 -1.61 21.64 12.43
N VAL A 4 -1.22 22.02 11.21
CA VAL A 4 -2.03 22.90 10.36
C VAL A 4 -3.36 22.23 9.99
N LEU A 5 -3.35 20.91 9.73
CA LEU A 5 -4.57 20.13 9.45
C LEU A 5 -5.48 20.05 10.68
N LEU A 6 -4.90 19.89 11.88
CA LEU A 6 -5.67 19.87 13.14
C LEU A 6 -6.36 21.20 13.44
N HIS A 7 -5.82 22.33 12.95
CA HIS A 7 -6.42 23.66 13.10
C HIS A 7 -7.44 23.98 11.98
N ARG A 8 -7.92 22.99 11.22
CA ARG A 8 -9.01 23.16 10.27
C ARG A 8 -10.27 22.52 10.84
N ASP A 9 -11.42 23.14 10.60
CA ASP A 9 -12.73 22.55 10.90
C ASP A 9 -13.12 21.50 9.84
N ARG A 10 -12.22 20.55 9.59
CA ARG A 10 -12.39 19.46 8.63
C ARG A 10 -11.48 18.29 8.97
N THR A 11 -12.08 17.18 9.38
CA THR A 11 -11.37 15.90 9.54
C THR A 11 -10.71 15.52 8.22
N THR A 12 -9.40 15.29 8.28
CA THR A 12 -8.58 15.02 7.10
C THR A 12 -7.67 13.83 7.40
N GLU A 13 -7.79 12.78 6.60
CA GLU A 13 -6.83 11.68 6.59
C GLU A 13 -5.46 12.22 6.20
N TYR A 14 -4.44 11.89 6.99
CA TYR A 14 -3.07 12.35 6.76
C TYR A 14 -2.14 11.17 6.57
N SER A 15 -1.87 10.86 5.30
CA SER A 15 -0.92 9.86 4.86
C SER A 15 0.42 10.52 4.52
N LEU A 16 1.50 10.04 5.13
CA LEU A 16 2.86 10.51 4.92
C LEU A 16 3.50 9.77 3.75
N SER A 17 4.16 10.48 2.84
CA SER A 17 4.91 9.86 1.74
C SER A 17 6.36 10.32 1.75
N THR A 18 7.20 9.57 2.48
CA THR A 18 8.63 9.86 2.68
C THR A 18 9.52 8.69 2.29
N TRP A 19 9.00 7.77 1.46
CA TRP A 19 9.72 6.64 0.87
C TRP A 19 10.49 5.75 1.85
N GLY A 20 10.00 5.57 3.08
CA GLY A 20 10.68 4.75 4.08
C GLY A 20 11.92 5.36 4.73
N GLN A 21 12.28 6.59 4.36
CA GLN A 21 13.46 7.27 4.85
C GLN A 21 13.23 7.83 6.26
N VAL A 22 14.25 8.46 6.86
CA VAL A 22 14.13 9.27 8.09
C VAL A 22 13.52 8.55 9.31
N HIS A 23 13.79 7.25 9.46
CA HIS A 23 13.43 6.46 10.64
C HIS A 23 11.95 6.60 11.06
N LEU A 24 11.03 6.50 10.09
CA LEU A 24 9.60 6.73 10.29
C LEU A 24 9.02 5.92 11.44
N GLU A 25 9.49 4.69 11.65
CA GLU A 25 9.10 3.83 12.77
C GLU A 25 9.15 4.50 14.15
N GLU A 26 9.95 5.54 14.35
CA GLU A 26 10.09 6.23 15.63
C GLU A 26 8.99 7.29 15.88
N TRP A 27 8.43 7.90 14.83
CA TRP A 27 7.65 9.13 14.97
C TRP A 27 6.41 9.25 14.06
N SER A 28 6.33 8.44 13.00
CA SER A 28 5.26 8.55 11.99
C SER A 28 3.88 8.31 12.58
N ASN A 29 3.76 7.34 13.49
CA ASN A 29 2.50 7.01 14.19
C ASN A 29 1.98 8.18 15.04
N ALA A 30 2.89 9.00 15.61
CA ALA A 30 2.48 10.20 16.32
C ALA A 30 2.08 11.35 15.39
N THR A 31 2.34 11.22 14.08
CA THR A 31 2.27 12.33 13.13
C THR A 31 1.16 12.19 12.07
N GLY A 32 0.97 10.99 11.54
CA GLY A 32 -0.02 10.68 10.51
C GLY A 32 -0.70 9.35 10.78
N HIS A 33 -1.76 9.07 10.01
CA HIS A 33 -2.57 7.86 10.13
C HIS A 33 -1.97 6.69 9.35
N SER A 34 -1.25 7.02 8.27
CA SER A 34 -0.44 6.08 7.52
C SER A 34 0.86 6.71 7.03
N TRP A 35 1.85 5.88 6.69
CA TRP A 35 3.12 6.37 6.14
C TRP A 35 3.78 5.38 5.19
N ARG A 36 4.26 5.89 4.06
CA ARG A 36 4.96 5.12 3.06
C ARG A 36 6.30 4.60 3.60
N LYS A 37 6.41 3.28 3.76
CA LYS A 37 7.60 2.61 4.33
C LYS A 37 8.64 2.21 3.29
N TRP A 38 8.31 2.29 2.00
CA TRP A 38 9.23 1.95 0.91
C TRP A 38 9.18 2.96 -0.22
N VAL A 39 10.12 2.88 -1.16
CA VAL A 39 10.03 3.61 -2.44
C VAL A 39 8.84 3.10 -3.28
N ASP A 40 8.59 3.75 -4.41
CA ASP A 40 7.43 3.49 -5.24
C ASP A 40 7.38 2.04 -5.75
N ILE A 41 6.17 1.51 -5.89
CA ILE A 41 5.94 0.18 -6.46
C ILE A 41 5.96 0.26 -7.98
N TYR A 42 6.51 -0.76 -8.63
CA TYR A 42 6.47 -0.96 -10.07
C TYR A 42 5.65 -2.21 -10.40
N PRO A 43 4.85 -2.20 -11.48
CA PRO A 43 3.97 -3.31 -11.88
C PRO A 43 4.74 -4.53 -12.41
N GLN A 44 5.52 -5.17 -11.55
CA GLN A 44 6.26 -6.40 -11.80
C GLN A 44 6.33 -7.23 -10.51
N TRP A 45 6.40 -8.55 -10.66
CA TRP A 45 6.49 -9.42 -9.49
C TRP A 45 7.83 -9.28 -8.75
N THR A 46 8.93 -9.25 -9.51
CA THR A 46 10.30 -9.14 -8.99
C THR A 46 11.09 -8.08 -9.77
N GLY A 47 12.16 -7.56 -9.18
CA GLY A 47 13.07 -6.63 -9.85
C GLY A 47 12.84 -5.18 -9.49
N GLN A 48 13.47 -4.29 -10.25
CA GLN A 48 13.47 -2.85 -10.05
C GLN A 48 13.40 -2.15 -11.40
N TYR A 49 12.69 -1.02 -11.47
CA TYR A 49 12.73 -0.09 -12.59
C TYR A 49 13.00 1.31 -12.04
N GLU A 50 14.14 1.88 -12.42
CA GLU A 50 14.65 3.14 -11.84
C GLU A 50 14.66 3.08 -10.30
N TRP A 51 13.82 3.90 -9.65
CA TRP A 51 13.70 4.00 -8.19
C TRP A 51 12.58 3.12 -7.63
N SER A 52 11.82 2.45 -8.50
CA SER A 52 10.62 1.69 -8.15
C SER A 52 10.87 0.18 -8.12
N TRP A 53 10.19 -0.53 -7.24
CA TRP A 53 10.44 -1.96 -6.98
C TRP A 53 9.22 -2.83 -7.22
N GLY A 54 9.45 -4.08 -7.63
CA GLY A 54 8.38 -5.07 -7.75
C GLY A 54 7.76 -5.47 -6.40
N VAL A 55 6.68 -6.25 -6.49
CA VAL A 55 5.89 -6.70 -5.32
C VAL A 55 6.73 -7.46 -4.30
N MET A 56 7.54 -8.43 -4.75
CA MET A 56 8.26 -9.33 -3.85
C MET A 56 9.36 -8.66 -3.00
N PRO A 57 10.23 -7.80 -3.55
CA PRO A 57 11.18 -7.03 -2.74
C PRO A 57 10.52 -6.21 -1.63
N ILE A 58 9.40 -5.55 -1.94
CA ILE A 58 8.63 -4.76 -0.97
C ILE A 58 8.05 -5.67 0.11
N LEU A 59 7.45 -6.80 -0.28
CA LEU A 59 6.89 -7.77 0.65
C LEU A 59 7.95 -8.38 1.57
N ASN A 60 9.15 -8.62 1.06
CA ASN A 60 10.28 -9.13 1.85
C ASN A 60 10.65 -8.16 2.98
N ASP A 61 10.70 -6.85 2.69
CA ASP A 61 10.91 -5.85 3.74
C ASP A 61 9.72 -5.79 4.71
N ALA A 62 8.49 -5.82 4.19
CA ALA A 62 7.28 -5.80 5.00
C ALA A 62 7.20 -6.95 6.01
N SER A 63 7.77 -8.11 5.68
CA SER A 63 7.83 -9.26 6.58
C SER A 63 8.56 -8.97 7.90
N CYS A 64 9.47 -7.99 7.92
CA CYS A 64 10.22 -7.58 9.12
C CYS A 64 9.40 -6.71 10.08
N PHE A 65 8.21 -6.26 9.68
CA PHE A 65 7.42 -5.26 10.41
C PHE A 65 5.98 -5.70 10.71
N TRP A 66 5.71 -7.00 10.68
CA TRP A 66 4.36 -7.54 10.85
C TRP A 66 3.71 -7.18 12.20
N ASP A 67 4.51 -6.94 13.25
CA ASP A 67 4.09 -6.72 14.64
C ASP A 67 3.86 -5.24 15.00
N SER A 68 3.99 -4.35 14.02
CA SER A 68 4.13 -2.92 14.24
C SER A 68 3.00 -2.07 13.64
N THR A 69 1.99 -2.74 13.07
CA THR A 69 0.74 -2.13 12.62
C THR A 69 -0.32 -2.31 13.71
N ASN A 70 -1.11 -1.25 13.96
CA ASN A 70 -2.28 -1.32 14.84
C ASN A 70 -3.46 -0.55 14.22
N PHE A 71 -4.58 -0.49 14.93
CA PHE A 71 -5.84 0.10 14.44
C PHE A 71 -5.73 1.55 13.96
N TRP A 72 -4.77 2.33 14.47
CA TRP A 72 -4.59 3.75 14.13
C TRP A 72 -3.34 4.03 13.30
N SER A 73 -2.63 2.98 12.88
CA SER A 73 -1.22 3.04 12.55
C SER A 73 -0.88 2.09 11.42
N HIS A 74 -0.95 2.58 10.18
CA HIS A 74 -0.77 1.73 9.00
C HIS A 74 0.47 2.10 8.19
N ARG A 75 1.33 1.11 7.92
CA ARG A 75 2.40 1.28 6.93
C ARG A 75 1.80 1.21 5.53
N ASP A 76 2.08 2.22 4.73
CA ASP A 76 1.77 2.23 3.30
C ASP A 76 2.92 1.57 2.53
N TRP A 77 2.60 0.46 1.87
CA TRP A 77 3.55 -0.32 1.07
C TRP A 77 3.49 0.03 -0.42
N GLY A 78 2.68 1.02 -0.80
CA GLY A 78 2.46 1.43 -2.18
C GLY A 78 1.04 1.11 -2.65
N LEU A 79 0.71 1.63 -3.83
CA LEU A 79 -0.58 1.43 -4.47
C LEU A 79 -0.75 -0.03 -4.94
N LEU A 80 -2.00 -0.44 -5.17
CA LEU A 80 -2.31 -1.71 -5.82
C LEU A 80 -2.06 -1.59 -7.33
N GLU A 81 -1.05 -2.31 -7.82
CA GLU A 81 -0.64 -2.38 -9.23
C GLU A 81 -1.31 -3.56 -9.97
N ILE A 82 -2.56 -3.86 -9.61
CA ILE A 82 -3.32 -4.98 -10.16
C ILE A 82 -3.65 -4.72 -11.63
N SER A 83 -3.30 -5.64 -12.54
CA SER A 83 -3.47 -5.47 -14.00
C SER A 83 -2.75 -4.26 -14.64
N ASN A 84 -1.90 -3.56 -13.90
CA ASN A 84 -0.96 -2.62 -14.48
C ASN A 84 0.25 -3.44 -14.96
N GLY A 85 0.81 -3.14 -16.15
CA GLY A 85 1.92 -3.91 -16.72
C GLY A 85 1.53 -5.31 -17.21
N GLU A 86 2.44 -6.29 -17.06
CA GLU A 86 2.23 -7.69 -17.47
C GLU A 86 2.26 -8.73 -16.30
N PRO A 87 1.67 -8.48 -15.12
CA PRO A 87 1.57 -9.51 -14.09
C PRO A 87 0.56 -10.59 -14.50
N MET A 88 0.84 -11.84 -14.17
CA MET A 88 -0.13 -12.93 -14.33
C MET A 88 -1.35 -12.68 -13.43
N LEU A 89 -2.50 -13.30 -13.74
CA LEU A 89 -3.71 -13.12 -12.94
C LEU A 89 -3.49 -13.57 -11.48
N GLU A 90 -2.71 -14.63 -11.31
CA GLU A 90 -2.30 -15.21 -10.03
C GLU A 90 -1.45 -14.24 -9.20
N ASP A 91 -0.56 -13.48 -9.86
CA ASP A 91 0.25 -12.45 -9.21
C ASP A 91 -0.64 -11.32 -8.67
N SER A 92 -1.67 -10.94 -9.43
CA SER A 92 -2.63 -9.90 -9.01
C SER A 92 -3.44 -10.31 -7.77
N TYR A 93 -3.89 -11.57 -7.71
CA TYR A 93 -4.54 -12.11 -6.50
C TYR A 93 -3.59 -12.11 -5.30
N SER A 94 -2.35 -12.55 -5.51
CA SER A 94 -1.34 -12.64 -4.47
C SER A 94 -0.95 -11.27 -3.94
N HIS A 95 -0.77 -10.28 -4.82
CA HIS A 95 -0.47 -8.90 -4.45
C HIS A 95 -1.56 -8.31 -3.54
N LEU A 96 -2.85 -8.44 -3.90
CA LEU A 96 -3.96 -8.00 -3.04
C LEU A 96 -3.95 -8.72 -1.69
N ALA A 97 -3.76 -10.04 -1.70
CA ALA A 97 -3.78 -10.85 -0.48
C ALA A 97 -2.65 -10.44 0.48
N PHE A 98 -1.45 -10.20 -0.03
CA PHE A 98 -0.32 -9.77 0.79
C PHE A 98 -0.49 -8.36 1.33
N TRP A 99 -0.98 -7.41 0.52
CA TRP A 99 -1.29 -6.06 0.99
C TRP A 99 -2.34 -6.07 2.11
N ALA A 100 -3.37 -6.91 1.95
CA ALA A 100 -4.37 -7.12 2.99
C ALA A 100 -3.76 -7.75 4.26
N ALA A 101 -2.88 -8.74 4.12
CA ALA A 101 -2.21 -9.44 5.21
C ALA A 101 -1.36 -8.52 6.08
N ILE A 102 -0.55 -7.65 5.46
CA ILE A 102 0.34 -6.71 6.14
C ILE A 102 -0.34 -5.40 6.57
N LYS A 103 -1.67 -5.33 6.41
CA LYS A 103 -2.49 -4.17 6.80
C LYS A 103 -2.10 -2.86 6.13
N SER A 104 -1.65 -2.96 4.87
CA SER A 104 -1.44 -1.78 4.02
C SER A 104 -2.77 -1.11 3.71
N PRO A 105 -2.81 0.22 3.53
CA PRO A 105 -3.90 0.88 2.82
C PRO A 105 -4.10 0.24 1.43
N LEU A 106 -5.34 -0.08 1.10
CA LEU A 106 -5.71 -0.67 -0.19
C LEU A 106 -6.17 0.43 -1.15
N VAL A 107 -5.21 1.13 -1.76
CA VAL A 107 -5.48 2.21 -2.72
C VAL A 107 -5.26 1.69 -4.15
N ILE A 108 -6.29 1.80 -5.00
CA ILE A 108 -6.26 1.27 -6.37
C ILE A 108 -5.38 2.16 -7.26
N GLY A 109 -4.30 1.60 -7.81
CA GLY A 109 -3.47 2.22 -8.86
C GLY A 109 -3.91 1.85 -10.28
N THR A 110 -4.83 0.90 -10.42
CA THR A 110 -5.35 0.39 -11.70
C THR A 110 -6.28 1.39 -12.40
N LYS A 111 -6.15 1.52 -13.73
CA LYS A 111 -7.14 2.24 -14.54
C LYS A 111 -8.50 1.53 -14.51
N LEU A 112 -9.53 2.22 -14.00
CA LEU A 112 -10.90 1.65 -13.87
C LEU A 112 -11.72 1.72 -15.17
N GLU A 113 -11.49 2.71 -16.02
CA GLU A 113 -12.19 2.83 -17.29
C GLU A 113 -11.77 1.68 -18.22
N GLY A 114 -12.75 0.86 -18.62
CA GLY A 114 -12.52 -0.32 -19.46
C GLY A 114 -11.93 -1.53 -18.71
N ILE A 115 -11.97 -1.53 -17.38
CA ILE A 115 -11.43 -2.63 -16.57
C ILE A 115 -12.06 -3.98 -16.96
N LYS A 116 -11.23 -5.01 -17.12
CA LYS A 116 -11.70 -6.37 -17.37
C LYS A 116 -12.43 -6.91 -16.14
N ARG A 117 -13.47 -7.71 -16.36
CA ARG A 117 -14.29 -8.27 -15.28
C ARG A 117 -13.47 -9.11 -14.28
N GLU A 118 -12.55 -9.92 -14.78
CA GLU A 118 -11.64 -10.75 -13.95
C GLU A 118 -10.78 -9.93 -12.99
N ILE A 119 -10.33 -8.74 -13.43
CA ILE A 119 -9.53 -7.83 -12.61
C ILE A 119 -10.39 -7.11 -11.58
N LEU A 120 -11.60 -6.70 -11.98
CA LEU A 120 -12.57 -6.12 -11.06
C LEU A 120 -12.98 -7.13 -9.97
N GLU A 121 -13.12 -8.41 -10.30
CA GLU A 121 -13.41 -9.48 -9.34
C GLU A 121 -12.30 -9.64 -8.28
N ILE A 122 -11.03 -9.46 -8.65
CA ILE A 122 -9.90 -9.41 -7.70
C ILE A 122 -10.08 -8.22 -6.76
N LEU A 123 -10.19 -7.01 -7.32
CA LEU A 123 -10.31 -5.77 -6.54
C LEU A 123 -11.53 -5.76 -5.62
N MET A 124 -12.59 -6.48 -5.97
CA MET A 124 -13.83 -6.60 -5.20
C MET A 124 -13.86 -7.82 -4.27
N ASN A 125 -12.74 -8.50 -4.04
CA ASN A 125 -12.69 -9.68 -3.18
C ASN A 125 -13.05 -9.34 -1.73
N ARG A 126 -14.34 -9.53 -1.38
CA ARG A 126 -14.88 -9.18 -0.07
C ARG A 126 -14.16 -9.85 1.09
N LYS A 127 -13.62 -11.07 0.90
CA LYS A 127 -12.93 -11.79 1.99
C LYS A 127 -11.63 -11.08 2.35
N LEU A 128 -10.85 -10.67 1.35
CA LEU A 128 -9.60 -9.94 1.57
C LEU A 128 -9.86 -8.52 2.09
N ILE A 129 -10.89 -7.85 1.57
CA ILE A 129 -11.27 -6.51 2.03
C ILE A 129 -11.77 -6.55 3.48
N THR A 130 -12.58 -7.54 3.85
CA THR A 130 -13.06 -7.70 5.24
C THR A 130 -11.94 -8.13 6.18
N PHE A 131 -10.97 -8.88 5.66
CA PHE A 131 -9.80 -9.26 6.43
C PHE A 131 -8.93 -8.04 6.75
N ASN A 132 -8.67 -7.17 5.78
CA ASN A 132 -7.82 -5.97 5.93
C ASN A 132 -8.38 -5.05 7.02
#